data_AF-A0A1Q6M1B3-F1
#
_entry.id   AF-A0A1Q6M1B3-F1
#
_cell.length_a   1.000
_cell.length_b   1.000
_cell.length_c   1.000
_cell.angle_alpha   90.00
_cell.angle_beta   90.00
_cell.angle_gamma   90.00
#
_symmetry.space_group_name_H-M   'P 1'
#
loop_
_entity.id
_entity.type
_entity.pdbx_description
1 polymer ?
#
loop_
_entity_poly.entity_id
_entity_poly.type
_entity_poly.pdbx_seq_one_letter_code
_entity_poly.pdbx_strand_id
1 'polypeptide(L)'
;MNVSKLKELIKERAQIDAQNDILTERSQNDQYNILSLNLSDTIDFLNNCSSEELYWVSELFERLSEHFKSQKLIECMEKNEKRTGIDCSINIEYAKAALNY
;
A
#
# COMPACT_ATOMS: atom_id res chain seq x y z
N MET A 1 5.41 9.90 9.31
CA MET A 1 5.74 8.55 8.80
C MET A 1 7.23 8.46 8.44
N ASN A 2 7.91 7.34 8.69
CA ASN A 2 9.32 7.17 8.28
C ASN A 2 9.42 6.66 6.83
N VAL A 3 9.38 7.58 5.87
CA VAL A 3 9.37 7.27 4.42
C VAL A 3 10.65 6.56 3.98
N SER A 4 11.82 6.96 4.50
CA SER A 4 13.09 6.31 4.15
C SER A 4 13.08 4.83 4.52
N LYS A 5 12.59 4.50 5.73
CA LYS A 5 12.47 3.11 6.16
C LYS A 5 11.44 2.34 5.33
N LEU A 6 10.31 2.96 4.99
CA LEU A 6 9.32 2.33 4.11
C LEU A 6 9.94 1.96 2.75
N LYS A 7 10.71 2.87 2.14
CA LYS A 7 11.38 2.60 0.85
C LYS A 7 12.42 1.49 0.94
N GLU A 8 13.12 1.35 2.06
CA GLU A 8 14.01 0.21 2.31
C GLU A 8 13.22 -1.10 2.37
N LEU A 9 12.12 -1.14 3.12
CA LEU A 9 11.27 -2.32 3.24
C LEU A 9 10.65 -2.74 1.89
N ILE A 10 10.26 -1.78 1.06
CA ILE A 10 9.77 -2.05 -0.30
C ILE A 10 10.86 -2.69 -1.15
N LYS A 11 12.10 -2.20 -1.08
CA LYS A 11 13.24 -2.80 -1.80
C LYS A 11 13.54 -4.21 -1.31
N GLU A 12 13.47 -4.44 -0.01
CA GLU A 12 13.61 -5.78 0.58
C GLU A 12 12.49 -6.72 0.11
N ARG A 13 11.23 -6.25 0.10
CA ARG A 13 10.07 -7.00 -0.40
C ARG A 13 10.28 -7.48 -1.83
N ALA A 14 10.83 -6.62 -2.69
CA ALA A 14 11.08 -6.93 -4.09
C ALA A 14 12.06 -8.09 -4.33
N GLN A 15 12.85 -8.47 -3.31
CA GLN A 15 13.81 -9.57 -3.38
C GLN A 15 13.27 -10.87 -2.74
N ILE A 16 12.10 -10.83 -2.11
CA ILE A 16 11.49 -12.00 -1.45
C ILE A 16 10.75 -12.83 -2.50
N ASP A 17 11.03 -14.14 -2.54
CA ASP A 17 10.28 -15.09 -3.35
C ASP A 17 8.80 -15.08 -2.94
N ALA A 18 7.90 -14.91 -3.91
CA ALA A 18 6.46 -14.85 -3.67
C ALA A 18 5.88 -16.12 -3.04
N GLN A 19 6.55 -17.27 -3.17
CA GLN A 19 6.17 -18.55 -2.53
C GLN A 19 6.65 -18.64 -1.07
N ASN A 20 7.45 -17.69 -0.60
CA ASN A 20 7.85 -17.62 0.79
C ASN A 20 6.83 -16.79 1.58
N ASP A 21 5.73 -17.44 1.95
CA ASP A 21 4.61 -16.81 2.65
C ASP A 21 5.05 -16.15 3.97
N ILE A 22 5.95 -16.79 4.72
CA ILE A 22 6.43 -16.29 6.02
C ILE A 22 7.17 -14.95 5.86
N LEU A 23 8.09 -14.87 4.89
CA LEU A 23 8.84 -13.63 4.66
C LEU A 23 7.96 -12.56 4.00
N THR A 24 7.05 -12.97 3.12
CA THR A 24 6.06 -12.09 2.50
C THR A 24 5.19 -11.43 3.56
N GLU A 25 4.58 -12.21 4.44
CA GLU A 25 3.70 -11.71 5.51
C GLU A 25 4.46 -10.78 6.46
N ARG A 26 5.69 -11.16 6.87
CA ARG A 26 6.52 -10.30 7.71
C ARG A 26 6.79 -8.95 7.04
N SER A 27 7.21 -8.95 5.77
CA SER A 27 7.50 -7.73 5.02
C SER A 27 6.26 -6.84 4.87
N GLN A 28 5.10 -7.44 4.57
CA GLN A 28 3.82 -6.73 4.48
C GLN A 28 3.43 -6.11 5.83
N ASN A 29 3.63 -6.83 6.94
CA ASN A 29 3.36 -6.30 8.28
C ASN A 29 4.27 -5.12 8.64
N ASP A 30 5.56 -5.20 8.32
CA ASP A 30 6.50 -4.11 8.60
C ASP A 30 6.16 -2.84 7.78
N GLN A 31 5.80 -3.00 6.51
CA GLN A 31 5.34 -1.88 5.67
C GLN A 31 4.01 -1.31 6.16
N TYR A 32 3.05 -2.18 6.50
CA TYR A 32 1.74 -1.79 7.04
C TYR A 32 1.90 -0.97 8.32
N ASN A 33 2.74 -1.41 9.26
CA ASN A 33 2.99 -0.73 10.53
C ASN A 33 3.52 0.70 10.35
N ILE A 34 4.11 1.04 9.21
CA ILE A 34 4.55 2.40 8.88
C ILE A 34 3.41 3.19 8.25
N LEU A 35 2.72 2.61 7.26
CA LEU A 35 1.64 3.24 6.50
C LEU A 35 0.35 3.45 7.33
N SER A 36 0.10 2.62 8.34
CA SER A 36 -1.09 2.74 9.19
C SER A 36 -0.97 3.84 10.24
N LEU A 37 0.20 4.45 10.43
CA LEU A 37 0.42 5.43 11.50
C LEU A 37 -0.36 6.73 11.32
N ASN A 38 -0.49 7.20 10.07
CA ASN A 38 -1.14 8.46 9.77
C ASN A 38 -1.69 8.48 8.34
N LEU A 39 -2.98 8.77 8.22
CA LEU A 39 -3.67 8.82 6.92
C LEU A 39 -3.10 9.90 5.99
N SER A 40 -2.79 11.09 6.50
CA SER A 40 -2.29 12.20 5.68
C SER A 40 -0.92 11.86 5.10
N ASP A 41 -0.01 11.38 5.94
CA ASP A 41 1.33 10.98 5.49
C ASP A 41 1.28 9.85 4.45
N THR A 42 0.37 8.90 4.61
CA THR A 42 0.16 7.79 3.66
C THR A 42 -0.39 8.27 2.33
N ILE A 43 -1.37 9.18 2.34
CA ILE A 43 -1.87 9.83 1.13
C ILE A 43 -0.74 10.62 0.45
N ASP A 44 0.07 11.35 1.22
CA ASP A 44 1.18 12.14 0.69
C ASP A 44 2.26 11.24 0.07
N PHE A 45 2.57 10.10 0.68
CA PHE A 45 3.46 9.10 0.07
C PHE A 45 2.89 8.56 -1.24
N LEU A 46 1.63 8.11 -1.26
CA LEU A 46 1.01 7.53 -2.47
C LEU A 46 1.01 8.54 -3.62
N ASN A 47 0.73 9.81 -3.35
CA ASN A 47 0.76 10.87 -4.36
C ASN A 47 2.16 11.13 -4.97
N ASN A 48 3.24 10.76 -4.26
CA ASN A 48 4.61 11.03 -4.66
C ASN A 48 5.43 9.76 -4.99
N CYS A 49 4.85 8.57 -4.79
CA CYS A 49 5.56 7.31 -4.99
C CYS A 49 5.84 7.02 -6.48
N SER A 50 6.85 6.20 -6.74
CA SER A 50 7.10 5.62 -8.06
C SER A 50 6.07 4.53 -8.41
N SER A 51 6.07 4.08 -9.66
CA SER A 51 5.26 2.92 -10.08
C SER A 51 5.64 1.65 -9.32
N GLU A 52 6.94 1.39 -9.15
CA GLU A 52 7.43 0.24 -8.37
C GLU A 52 7.00 0.32 -6.90
N GLU A 53 7.09 1.49 -6.28
CA GLU A 53 6.64 1.69 -4.90
C GLU A 53 5.12 1.47 -4.77
N LEU A 54 4.33 1.94 -5.73
CA LEU A 54 2.88 1.71 -5.72
C LEU A 54 2.55 0.23 -5.87
N TYR A 55 3.24 -0.49 -6.76
CA TYR A 55 3.03 -1.91 -7.00
C TYR A 55 3.12 -2.70 -5.68
N TRP A 56 4.21 -2.54 -4.94
CA TRP A 56 4.42 -3.26 -3.69
C TRP A 56 3.46 -2.82 -2.58
N VAL A 57 3.21 -1.51 -2.44
CA VAL A 57 2.31 -1.01 -1.39
C VAL A 57 0.85 -1.35 -1.68
N SER A 58 0.49 -1.62 -2.94
CA SER A 58 -0.88 -2.01 -3.31
C SER A 58 -1.34 -3.31 -2.65
N GLU A 59 -0.41 -4.21 -2.29
CA GLU A 59 -0.69 -5.43 -1.50
C GLU A 59 -1.37 -5.11 -0.14
N LEU A 60 -1.25 -3.87 0.35
CA LEU A 60 -1.73 -3.44 1.66
C LEU A 60 -3.03 -2.63 1.59
N PHE A 61 -3.56 -2.35 0.40
CA PHE A 61 -4.67 -1.42 0.22
C PHE A 61 -5.93 -1.83 0.97
N GLU A 62 -6.27 -3.12 0.95
CA GLU A 62 -7.42 -3.66 1.71
C GLU A 62 -7.29 -3.36 3.20
N ARG A 63 -6.16 -3.76 3.81
CA ARG A 63 -5.87 -3.56 5.24
C ARG A 63 -5.84 -2.08 5.63
N LEU A 64 -5.27 -1.22 4.77
CA LEU A 64 -5.22 0.22 5.02
C LEU A 64 -6.61 0.85 4.92
N SER A 65 -7.45 0.39 3.98
CA SER A 65 -8.84 0.84 3.88
C SER A 65 -9.66 0.37 5.08
N GLU A 66 -9.49 -0.87 5.51
CA GLU A 66 -10.13 -1.39 6.72
C GLU A 66 -9.71 -0.59 7.96
N HIS A 67 -8.43 -0.24 8.08
CA HIS A 67 -7.93 0.51 9.22
C HIS A 67 -8.43 1.96 9.25
N PHE A 68 -8.32 2.69 8.13
CA PHE A 68 -8.63 4.12 8.09
C PHE A 68 -10.09 4.45 7.81
N LYS A 69 -10.85 3.51 7.23
CA LYS A 69 -12.25 3.70 6.79
C LYS A 69 -12.46 5.03 6.04
N SER A 70 -11.57 5.34 5.09
CA SER A 70 -11.51 6.66 4.45
C SER A 70 -11.79 6.60 2.95
N GLN A 71 -12.88 7.24 2.52
CA GLN A 71 -13.17 7.43 1.10
C GLN A 71 -12.05 8.19 0.37
N LYS A 72 -11.42 9.16 1.05
CA LYS A 72 -10.29 9.93 0.50
C LYS A 72 -9.08 9.03 0.19
N LEU A 73 -8.88 7.95 0.95
CA LEU A 73 -7.83 6.99 0.68
C LEU A 73 -8.12 6.18 -0.58
N ILE A 74 -9.36 5.72 -0.77
CA ILE A 74 -9.80 5.03 -2.01
C ILE A 74 -9.56 5.91 -3.23
N GLU A 75 -10.01 7.17 -3.18
CA GLU A 75 -9.79 8.13 -4.27
C GLU A 75 -8.30 8.34 -4.56
N CYS A 76 -7.47 8.35 -3.52
CA CYS A 76 -6.01 8.43 -3.66
C CYS A 76 -5.44 7.19 -4.35
N MET A 77 -5.90 5.99 -4.02
CA MET A 77 -5.46 4.75 -4.66
C MET A 77 -5.81 4.75 -6.15
N GLU A 78 -7.06 5.03 -6.51
CA GLU A 78 -7.53 5.11 -7.91
C GLU A 78 -6.79 6.18 -8.73
N LYS A 79 -6.51 7.34 -8.11
CA LYS A 79 -5.73 8.40 -8.76
C LYS A 79 -4.31 7.92 -9.07
N ASN A 80 -3.67 7.22 -8.12
CA ASN A 80 -2.27 6.82 -8.27
C ASN A 80 -2.06 5.59 -9.14
N GLU A 81 -3.03 4.67 -9.19
CA GLU A 81 -3.12 3.63 -10.22
C GLU A 81 -3.01 4.26 -11.63
N LYS A 82 -3.90 5.22 -11.94
CA LYS A 82 -3.89 5.94 -13.21
C LYS A 82 -2.61 6.74 -13.45
N ARG A 83 -2.08 7.40 -12.43
CA ARG A 83 -0.85 8.23 -12.53
C ARG A 83 0.37 7.40 -12.89
N THR A 84 0.48 6.20 -12.31
CA THR A 84 1.68 5.35 -12.43
C THR A 84 1.56 4.31 -13.55
N GLY A 85 0.34 3.99 -13.99
CA GLY A 85 0.08 2.95 -14.97
C GLY A 85 0.20 1.52 -14.42
N ILE A 86 0.34 1.37 -13.09
CA ILE A 86 0.28 0.06 -12.44
C ILE A 86 -1.17 -0.39 -12.37
N ASP A 87 -1.43 -1.60 -12.85
CA ASP A 87 -2.70 -2.25 -12.65
C ASP A 87 -2.75 -2.85 -11.23
N CYS A 88 -3.47 -2.18 -10.34
CA CYS A 88 -3.80 -2.68 -9.01
C CYS A 88 -5.31 -2.62 -8.75
N SER A 89 -6.11 -2.77 -9.81
CA SER A 89 -7.57 -2.59 -9.76
C SER A 89 -8.22 -3.55 -8.77
N ILE A 90 -7.75 -4.81 -8.74
CA ILE A 90 -8.24 -5.84 -7.81
C ILE A 90 -7.98 -5.43 -6.36
N ASN A 91 -6.79 -4.89 -6.05
CA ASN A 91 -6.46 -4.43 -4.69
C ASN A 91 -7.36 -3.25 -4.28
N ILE A 92 -7.70 -2.37 -5.23
CA ILE A 92 -8.63 -1.26 -5.01
C ILE A 92 -10.06 -1.75 -4.81
N GLU A 93 -10.50 -2.78 -5.55
CA GLU A 93 -11.82 -3.40 -5.35
C GLU A 93 -11.95 -4.01 -3.95
N TYR A 94 -10.93 -4.73 -3.47
CA TYR A 94 -10.90 -5.23 -2.10
C TYR A 94 -10.87 -4.09 -1.08
N ALA A 95 -10.11 -3.02 -1.32
CA ALA A 95 -10.12 -1.83 -0.47
C ALA A 95 -11.50 -1.17 -0.39
N LYS A 96 -12.24 -1.08 -1.50
CA LYS A 96 -13.62 -0.55 -1.51
C LYS A 96 -14.58 -1.44 -0.72
N ALA A 97 -14.44 -2.76 -0.81
CA ALA A 97 -15.22 -3.68 0.00
C ALA A 97 -14.89 -3.49 1.50
N ALA A 98 -13.60 -3.43 1.83
CA ALA A 98 -13.07 -3.18 3.18
C ALA A 98 -13.53 -1.86 3.81
N LEU A 99 -13.89 -0.85 3.01
CA LEU A 99 -14.41 0.42 3.52
C LEU A 99 -15.74 0.27 4.29
N ASN A 100 -16.56 -0.73 3.92
CA ASN A 100 -17.92 -0.90 4.43
C ASN A 100 -18.07 -2.00 5.50
N TYR A 101 -17.00 -2.75 5.78
CA TYR A 101 -16.95 -3.68 6.92
C TYR A 101 -16.72 -2.94 8.24
#